data_AF-A0A935BBE7-F1
#
_entry.id   AF-A0A935BBE7-F1
#
_cell.length_a   1.000
_cell.length_b   1.000
_cell.length_c   1.000
_cell.angle_alpha   90.00
_cell.angle_beta   90.00
_cell.angle_gamma   90.00
#
_symmetry.space_group_name_H-M   'P 1'
#
loop_
_entity.id
_entity.type
_entity.pdbx_description
1 polymer ?
#
loop_
_entity_poly.entity_id
_entity_poly.type
_entity_poly.pdbx_seq_one_letter_code
_entity_poly.pdbx_strand_id
1 'polypeptide(L)' 'MSNLHLVFGGRVNDPRTLDFADLKSIDIVGMFPDYKTAEKAWRAAAQRTVDDAEMKYVVVHLHRLLQPDMITR' A
#
# COMPACT_ATOMS: atom_id res chain seq x y z
N MET A 1 18.80 0.65 -9.74
CA MET A 1 17.87 -0.40 -9.29
C MET A 1 16.46 0.05 -9.62
N SER A 2 15.60 -0.87 -10.08
CA SER A 2 14.21 -0.59 -10.38
C SER A 2 13.44 -0.30 -9.08
N ASN A 3 12.93 0.91 -8.93
CA ASN A 3 12.20 1.35 -7.74
C ASN A 3 10.77 0.80 -7.77
N LEU A 4 10.63 -0.48 -7.43
CA LEU A 4 9.34 -1.15 -7.46
C LEU A 4 8.48 -0.78 -6.25
N HIS A 5 7.21 -0.45 -6.50
CA HIS A 5 6.22 -0.09 -5.50
C HIS A 5 4.93 -0.91 -5.69
N LEU A 6 4.35 -1.37 -4.60
CA LEU A 6 3.05 -2.06 -4.58
C LEU A 6 2.04 -1.18 -3.85
N VAL A 7 0.84 -1.06 -4.42
CA VAL A 7 -0.30 -0.41 -3.75
C VAL A 7 -1.38 -1.45 -3.54
N PHE A 8 -1.83 -1.57 -2.29
CA PHE A 8 -2.95 -2.43 -1.91
C PHE A 8 -3.70 -1.81 -0.73
N GLY A 9 -4.89 -2.32 -0.46
CA GLY A 9 -5.69 -1.92 0.68
C GLY A 9 -6.73 -2.93 1.06
N GLY A 10 -7.50 -2.60 2.09
CA GLY A 10 -8.54 -3.44 2.64
C GLY A 10 -9.07 -2.87 3.94
N ARG A 11 -10.08 -3.54 4.48
CA ARG A 11 -10.67 -3.15 5.77
C ARG A 11 -9.75 -3.55 6.91
N VAL A 12 -9.56 -2.67 7.89
CA VAL A 12 -8.78 -2.92 9.12
C VAL A 12 -9.70 -3.00 10.34
N ASN A 13 -9.28 -3.75 11.37
CA ASN A 13 -10.03 -3.87 12.62
C ASN A 13 -9.95 -2.59 13.48
N ASP A 14 -8.86 -1.83 13.34
CA ASP A 14 -8.68 -0.54 14.01
C ASP A 14 -8.13 0.47 12.98
N PRO A 15 -8.83 1.60 12.74
CA PRO A 15 -8.38 2.64 11.81
C PRO A 15 -7.07 3.31 12.22
N ARG A 16 -6.47 2.96 13.37
CA ARG A 16 -5.15 3.44 13.81
C ARG A 16 -4.03 2.44 13.50
N THR A 17 -4.35 1.18 13.22
CA THR A 17 -3.36 0.13 12.94
C THR A 17 -3.39 -0.29 11.47
N LEU A 18 -2.57 -1.29 11.11
CA LEU A 18 -2.57 -1.94 9.79
C LEU A 18 -3.02 -3.41 9.90
N ASP A 19 -3.83 -3.72 10.91
CA ASP A 19 -4.37 -5.07 11.12
C ASP A 19 -5.59 -5.28 10.24
N PHE A 20 -5.35 -5.78 9.03
CA PHE A 20 -6.40 -6.09 8.07
C PHE A 20 -7.35 -7.17 8.60
N ALA A 21 -8.65 -6.88 8.54
CA ALA A 21 -9.71 -7.72 9.08
C ALA A 21 -9.90 -9.02 8.26
N ASP A 22 -9.75 -8.95 6.94
CA ASP A 22 -9.78 -10.10 6.05
C ASP A 22 -8.69 -10.00 4.96
N LEU A 23 -7.75 -10.94 5.00
CA LEU A 23 -6.65 -11.02 4.04
C LEU A 23 -7.10 -11.53 2.67
N LYS A 24 -8.23 -12.22 2.58
CA LYS A 24 -8.77 -12.74 1.31
C LYS A 24 -9.46 -11.64 0.49
N SER A 25 -9.94 -10.59 1.16
CA SER A 25 -10.60 -9.45 0.55
C SER A 25 -9.66 -8.28 0.27
N ILE A 26 -8.34 -8.49 0.32
CA ILE A 26 -7.37 -7.43 0.02
C ILE A 26 -7.53 -6.97 -1.43
N ASP A 27 -7.70 -5.66 -1.59
CA ASP A 27 -7.75 -4.99 -2.87
C ASP A 27 -6.32 -4.67 -3.33
N ILE A 28 -5.87 -5.34 -4.38
CA ILE A 28 -4.58 -5.07 -5.02
C ILE A 28 -4.81 -4.02 -6.12
N VAL A 29 -4.37 -2.79 -5.86
CA VAL A 29 -4.50 -1.68 -6.81
C VAL A 29 -3.50 -1.83 -7.96
N GLY A 30 -2.27 -2.27 -7.68
CA GLY A 30 -1.28 -2.58 -8.71
C GLY A 30 0.17 -2.38 -8.29
N MET A 31 1.08 -2.60 -9.26
CA MET A 31 2.52 -2.43 -9.12
C MET A 31 3.02 -1.30 -10.01
N PHE A 32 3.92 -0.47 -9.49
CA PHE A 32 4.33 0.79 -10.09
C PHE A 32 5.86 0.94 -10.14
N PRO A 33 6.40 1.57 -11.20
CA PRO A 33 7.85 1.70 -11.41
C PRO A 33 8.50 2.85 -10.61
N ASP A 34 7.70 3.71 -9.99
CA ASP A 34 8.15 4.86 -9.20
C ASP A 34 7.13 5.25 -8.12
N TYR A 35 7.57 6.03 -7.14
CA TYR A 35 6.72 6.43 -6.00
C TYR A 35 5.60 7.39 -6.43
N LYS A 36 5.84 8.28 -7.40
CA LYS A 36 4.87 9.30 -7.80
C LYS A 36 3.65 8.66 -8.47
N THR A 37 3.86 7.66 -9.31
CA THR A 37 2.77 6.89 -9.92
C THR A 37 2.03 6.03 -8.89
N ALA A 38 2.75 5.41 -7.95
CA ALA A 38 2.16 4.67 -6.84
C ALA A 38 1.30 5.57 -5.92
N GLU A 39 1.81 6.74 -5.53
CA GLU A 39 1.11 7.70 -4.68
C GLU A 39 -0.19 8.17 -5.35
N LYS A 40 -0.16 8.44 -6.66
CA LYS A 40 -1.35 8.81 -7.41
C LYS A 40 -2.41 7.70 -7.36
N ALA A 41 -2.01 6.45 -7.55
CA ALA A 41 -2.92 5.30 -7.49
C ALA A 41 -3.48 5.08 -6.09
N TRP A 42 -2.63 5.17 -5.06
CA TRP A 42 -3.02 5.10 -3.65
C TRP A 42 -4.04 6.18 -3.30
N ARG A 43 -3.77 7.44 -3.66
CA ARG A 43 -4.67 8.56 -3.39
C ARG A 43 -6.02 8.37 -4.06
N ALA A 44 -6.03 7.93 -5.32
CA ALA A 44 -7.26 7.63 -6.04
C ALA A 44 -8.06 6.49 -5.39
N ALA A 45 -7.39 5.43 -4.93
CA ALA A 45 -8.04 4.32 -4.25
C ALA A 45 -8.62 4.73 -2.88
N ALA A 46 -7.83 5.42 -2.06
CA ALA A 46 -8.26 5.91 -0.75
C ALA A 46 -9.42 6.92 -0.85
N GLN A 47 -9.41 7.80 -1.86
CA GLN A 47 -10.50 8.75 -2.08
C GLN A 47 -11.83 8.08 -2.43
N ARG A 48 -11.82 6.92 -3.10
CA ARG A 48 -13.05 6.17 -3.42
C ARG A 48 -13.72 5.58 -2.17
N THR A 49 -12.98 5.41 -1.09
CA THR A 49 -13.45 4.76 0.14
C THR A 49 -13.44 5.71 1.33
N VAL A 50 -13.48 7.03 1.10
CA VAL A 50 -13.37 8.04 2.17
C VAL A 50 -14.47 7.94 3.23
N ASP A 51 -15.63 7.42 2.85
CA ASP A 51 -16.78 7.22 3.76
C ASP A 51 -16.64 5.97 4.65
N ASP A 52 -15.74 5.03 4.31
CA ASP A 52 -15.47 3.84 5.11
C ASP A 52 -14.22 4.10 5.97
N ALA A 53 -14.45 4.42 7.25
CA ALA A 53 -13.39 4.74 8.20
C ALA A 53 -12.40 3.58 8.43
N GLU A 54 -12.81 2.35 8.15
CA GLU A 54 -12.00 1.15 8.33
C GLU A 54 -11.27 0.75 7.04
N MET A 55 -11.52 1.41 5.91
CA MET A 55 -10.78 1.15 4.68
C MET A 55 -9.43 1.87 4.66
N LYS A 56 -8.36 1.11 4.53
CA LYS A 56 -7.00 1.63 4.40
C LYS A 56 -6.31 1.13 3.16
N TYR A 57 -5.60 2.04 2.49
CA TYR A 57 -4.66 1.73 1.43
C TYR A 57 -3.24 2.13 1.84
N VAL A 58 -2.26 1.38 1.37
CA VAL A 58 -0.84 1.59 1.67
C VAL A 58 0.01 1.50 0.41
N VAL A 59 1.17 2.17 0.45
CA VAL A 59 2.23 2.03 -0.56
C VAL A 59 3.38 1.29 0.07
N VAL A 60 3.80 0.18 -0.54
CA VAL A 60 4.96 -0.61 -0.10
C VAL A 60 6.12 -0.43 -1.07
N HIS A 61 7.26 -0.02 -0.54
CA HIS A 61 8.52 0.08 -1.28
C HIS A 61 9.17 -1.31 -1.39
N LEU A 62 8.74 -2.13 -2.35
CA LEU A 62 9.23 -3.51 -2.52
C LEU A 62 10.74 -3.60 -2.72
N HIS A 63 11.34 -2.63 -3.43
CA HIS A 63 12.79 -2.59 -3.64
C HIS A 63 13.59 -2.51 -2.33
N ARG A 64 13.02 -1.94 -1.26
CA ARG A 64 13.64 -1.89 0.08
C ARG A 64 13.53 -3.23 0.84
N LEU A 65 12.47 -3.98 0.59
CA LEU A 65 12.23 -5.28 1.23
C LEU A 65 13.03 -6.41 0.57
N LEU A 66 13.23 -6.35 -0.75
CA LEU A 66 13.95 -7.39 -1.50
C LEU A 66 15.46 -7.33 -1.32
N GLN A 67 16.00 -6.15 -1.01
CA GLN A 67 17.44 -5.94 -0.79
C GLN A 67 17.65 -5.12 0.49
N PRO A 68 17.29 -5.66 1.67
CA PRO A 68 17.38 -4.93 2.93
C PRO A 68 18.83 -4.57 3.28
N ASP A 69 19.80 -5.39 2.86
CA ASP A 69 21.23 -5.19 3.11
C ASP A 69 21.79 -3.95 2.38
N MET A 70 21.12 -3.52 1.30
CA MET A 70 21.45 -2.28 0.58
C MET A 70 20.96 -1.03 1.30
N ILE A 71 20.08 -1.19 2.31
CA ILE A 71 19.71 -0.14 3.25
C ILE A 71 20.75 -0.17 4.36
N THR A 72 21.97 0.24 4.04
CA THR A 72 23.02 0.40 5.04
C THR A 72 22.63 1.54 6.00
N ARG A 73 22.75 1.27 7.30
CA ARG A 73 22.53 2.21 8.41
C ARG A 73 23.36 3.48 8.28
#